data_AF-A0A2V8BF46-F1
#
_entry.id   AF-A0A2V8BF46-F1
#
_cell.length_a   1.000
_cell.length_b   1.000
_cell.length_c   1.000
_cell.angle_alpha   90.00
_cell.angle_beta   90.00
_cell.angle_gamma   90.00
#
_symmetry.space_group_name_H-M   'P 1'
#
loop_
_entity.id
_entity.type
_entity.pdbx_description
1 polymer ?
#
loop_
_entity_poly.entity_id
_entity_poly.type
_entity_poly.pdbx_seq_one_letter_code
_entity_poly.pdbx_strand_id
1 'polypeptide(L)'
;MPADAATKPQVLAAVQAKIRALERDYPGIGVEDRDAEIHITIPDRLRIDHEAHFAQVTTNFLAFLRDRRTLPPWERPNMLAKYYVTTKGTELSRQGPPRIAARRAPR
;
A
#
# COMPACT_ATOMS: atom_id res chain seq x y z
N MET A 1 11.94 3.79 16.02
CA MET A 1 11.57 4.75 17.08
C MET A 1 10.19 5.27 16.75
N PRO A 2 9.23 5.30 17.68
CA PRO A 2 7.95 5.97 17.44
C PRO A 2 8.21 7.44 17.10
N ALA A 3 7.45 7.99 16.16
CA ALA A 3 7.52 9.41 15.83
C ALA A 3 7.00 10.23 17.02
N ASP A 4 7.79 11.21 17.47
CA ASP A 4 7.43 12.19 18.50
C ASP A 4 7.15 13.54 17.82
N ALA A 5 6.26 14.35 18.41
CA ALA A 5 5.95 15.71 17.95
C ALA A 5 7.22 16.57 17.83
N ALA A 6 8.19 16.39 18.76
CA ALA A 6 9.46 17.10 18.69
C ALA A 6 10.31 16.76 17.46
N THR A 7 10.08 15.59 16.85
CA THR A 7 10.78 15.13 15.63
C THR A 7 10.06 15.49 14.33
N LYS A 8 8.88 16.11 14.41
CA LYS A 8 8.06 16.44 13.24
C LYS A 8 8.82 17.31 12.21
N PRO A 9 9.58 18.36 12.58
CA PRO A 9 10.29 19.17 11.58
C PRO A 9 11.30 18.36 10.76
N GLN A 10 12.03 17.44 11.40
CA GLN A 10 13.00 16.58 10.73
C GLN A 10 12.30 15.57 9.81
N VAL A 11 11.17 15.00 10.26
CA VAL A 11 10.35 14.10 9.44
C VAL A 11 9.77 14.85 8.25
N LEU A 12 9.23 16.06 8.43
CA LEU A 12 8.69 16.89 7.35
C LEU A 12 9.75 17.19 6.30
N ALA A 13 10.96 17.60 6.72
CA ALA A 13 12.06 17.85 5.81
C ALA A 13 12.46 16.59 5.02
N ALA A 14 12.51 15.43 5.67
CA ALA A 14 12.81 14.15 5.02
C ALA A 14 11.72 13.73 4.03
N VAL A 15 10.45 13.91 4.39
CA VAL A 15 9.30 13.64 3.51
C VAL A 15 9.34 14.55 2.29
N GLN A 16 9.52 15.86 2.47
CA GLN A 16 9.63 16.81 1.36
C GLN A 16 10.79 16.48 0.42
N ALA A 17 11.96 16.11 0.97
CA ALA A 17 13.09 15.67 0.16
C ALA A 17 12.77 14.41 -0.64
N LYS A 18 12.10 13.43 -0.03
CA LYS A 18 11.71 12.19 -0.71
C LYS A 18 10.67 12.44 -1.79
N ILE A 19 9.69 13.30 -1.53
CA ILE A 19 8.63 13.66 -2.49
C ILE A 19 9.22 14.38 -3.70
N ARG A 20 10.15 15.33 -3.51
CA ARG A 20 10.90 15.95 -4.62
C ARG A 20 11.66 14.92 -5.47
N ALA A 21 12.29 13.93 -4.83
CA ALA A 21 13.00 12.87 -5.56
C ALA A 21 12.05 11.95 -6.36
N LEU A 22 10.81 11.78 -5.89
CA LEU A 22 9.79 10.94 -6.54
C LEU A 22 9.01 11.68 -7.63
N GLU A 23 9.08 13.00 -7.69
CA GLU A 23 8.33 13.83 -8.64
C GLU A 23 8.61 13.46 -10.10
N ARG A 24 9.81 12.98 -10.43
CA ARG A 24 10.13 12.48 -11.77
C ARG A 24 9.23 11.30 -12.18
N ASP A 25 8.99 10.37 -11.24
CA ASP A 25 8.28 9.12 -11.52
C ASP A 25 6.77 9.27 -11.25
N TYR A 26 6.41 10.18 -10.34
CA TYR A 26 5.04 10.49 -9.96
C TYR A 26 4.83 12.00 -9.97
N PRO A 27 4.75 12.65 -11.13
CA PRO A 27 4.69 14.10 -11.15
C PRO A 27 3.49 14.61 -10.35
N GLY A 28 3.56 15.82 -9.82
CA GLY A 28 2.45 16.50 -9.16
C GLY A 28 2.02 15.95 -7.79
N ILE A 29 2.73 14.95 -7.25
CA ILE A 29 2.64 14.62 -5.83
C ILE A 29 3.21 15.77 -4.99
N GLY A 30 2.73 15.93 -3.76
CA GLY A 30 3.18 17.01 -2.89
C GLY A 30 3.07 16.66 -1.41
N VAL A 31 3.33 17.67 -0.57
CA VAL A 31 3.26 17.57 0.88
C VAL A 31 2.52 18.79 1.41
N GLU A 32 1.50 18.54 2.22
CA GLU A 32 0.79 19.52 3.03
C GLU A 32 1.14 19.28 4.50
N ASP A 33 1.63 20.31 5.19
CA ASP A 33 1.75 20.27 6.64
C ASP A 33 0.39 20.63 7.26
N ARG A 34 -0.16 19.72 8.08
CA ARG A 34 -1.47 19.84 8.76
C ARG A 34 -1.29 19.70 10.28
N ASP A 35 -0.38 20.48 10.84
CA ASP A 35 -0.08 20.62 12.28
C ASP A 35 0.28 19.31 13.00
N ALA A 36 -0.67 18.44 13.31
CA ALA A 36 -0.39 17.12 13.88
C ALA A 36 0.00 16.10 12.81
N GLU A 37 -0.24 16.40 11.54
CA GLU A 37 -0.14 15.45 10.44
C GLU A 37 0.68 16.01 9.28
N ILE A 38 1.31 15.10 8.53
CA ILE A 38 1.94 15.40 7.26
C ILE A 38 1.13 14.67 6.20
N HIS A 39 0.42 15.41 5.37
CA HIS A 39 -0.44 14.86 4.34
C HIS A 39 0.28 14.82 2.99
N ILE A 40 0.37 13.64 2.38
CA ILE A 40 0.91 13.49 1.03
C ILE A 40 -0.23 13.74 0.04
N THR A 41 -0.09 14.79 -0.77
CA THR A 41 -1.08 15.08 -1.81
C THR A 41 -0.77 14.23 -3.04
N ILE A 42 -1.82 13.60 -3.57
CA ILE A 42 -1.77 12.81 -4.79
C ILE A 42 -2.76 13.45 -5.76
N PRO A 43 -2.35 13.82 -6.99
CA PRO A 43 -3.23 14.40 -7.99
C PRO A 43 -4.13 13.32 -8.62
N ASP A 44 -5.32 13.71 -9.07
CA ASP A 44 -6.33 12.77 -9.60
C ASP A 44 -5.83 11.95 -10.78
N ARG A 45 -4.94 12.49 -11.62
CA ARG A 45 -4.35 11.75 -12.73
C ARG A 45 -3.51 10.53 -12.33
N LEU A 46 -3.09 10.42 -11.06
CA LEU A 46 -2.42 9.23 -10.54
C LEU A 46 -3.40 8.24 -9.90
N ARG A 47 -4.68 8.61 -9.75
CA ARG A 47 -5.77 7.76 -9.27
C ARG A 47 -6.43 7.06 -10.45
N ILE A 48 -5.72 6.12 -11.05
CA ILE A 48 -6.28 5.27 -12.11
C ILE A 48 -7.30 4.30 -11.53
N ASP A 49 -8.21 3.81 -12.36
CA ASP A 49 -9.29 2.92 -11.93
C ASP A 49 -8.82 1.47 -11.72
N HIS A 50 -9.75 0.64 -11.26
CA HIS A 50 -9.51 -0.78 -11.00
C HIS A 50 -9.05 -1.54 -12.25
N GLU A 51 -9.61 -1.25 -13.41
CA GLU A 51 -9.32 -1.97 -14.64
C GLU A 51 -7.93 -1.62 -15.17
N ALA A 52 -7.54 -0.34 -15.10
CA ALA A 52 -6.20 0.12 -15.42
C ALA A 52 -5.14 -0.55 -14.51
N HIS A 53 -5.42 -0.64 -13.21
CA HIS A 53 -4.57 -1.40 -12.29
C HIS A 53 -4.49 -2.90 -12.65
N PHE A 54 -5.61 -3.53 -13.01
CA PHE A 54 -5.64 -4.93 -13.41
C PHE A 54 -4.85 -5.19 -14.72
N ALA A 55 -4.93 -4.27 -15.67
CA ALA A 55 -4.18 -4.33 -16.93
C ALA A 55 -2.66 -4.30 -16.69
N GLN A 56 -2.17 -3.52 -15.71
CA GLN A 56 -0.75 -3.51 -15.32
C GLN A 56 -0.30 -4.88 -14.79
N VAL A 57 -1.11 -5.53 -13.94
CA VAL A 57 -0.81 -6.88 -13.42
C VAL A 57 -0.76 -7.90 -14.55
N THR A 58 -1.73 -7.84 -15.47
CA THR A 58 -1.78 -8.74 -16.63
C THR A 58 -0.56 -8.56 -17.54
N THR A 59 -0.15 -7.31 -17.78
CA THR A 59 1.03 -6.99 -18.59
C THR A 59 2.30 -7.61 -17.97
N ASN A 60 2.48 -7.45 -16.66
CA ASN A 60 3.62 -8.04 -15.94
C ASN A 60 3.59 -9.57 -16.00
N PHE A 61 2.42 -10.18 -15.80
CA PHE A 61 2.25 -11.63 -15.91
C PHE A 61 2.65 -12.17 -17.29
N LEU A 62 2.18 -11.53 -18.37
CA LEU A 62 2.55 -11.93 -19.73
C LEU A 62 4.07 -11.75 -20.00
N ALA A 63 4.70 -10.73 -19.41
CA ALA A 63 6.15 -10.56 -19.49
C ALA A 63 6.91 -11.70 -18.78
N PHE A 64 6.48 -12.08 -17.57
CA PHE A 64 7.06 -13.21 -16.84
C PHE A 64 6.84 -14.55 -17.53
N LEU A 65 5.70 -14.73 -18.22
CA LEU A 65 5.45 -15.93 -19.03
C LEU A 65 6.43 -16.02 -20.19
N ARG A 66 6.77 -14.90 -20.82
CA ARG A 66 7.72 -14.84 -21.93
C ARG A 66 9.16 -15.12 -21.47
N ASP A 67 9.58 -14.55 -20.34
CA ASP A 67 10.89 -14.84 -19.72
C ASP A 67 10.75 -15.04 -18.22
N ARG A 68 10.73 -16.30 -17.78
CA ARG A 68 10.58 -16.66 -16.36
C ARG A 68 11.69 -16.12 -15.46
N ARG A 69 12.86 -15.78 -16.00
CA ARG A 69 13.97 -15.22 -15.21
C ARG A 69 13.69 -13.78 -14.75
N THR A 70 12.74 -13.10 -15.41
CA THR A 70 12.32 -11.75 -15.03
C THR A 70 11.36 -11.75 -13.84
N LEU A 71 10.82 -12.91 -13.45
CA LEU A 71 10.03 -13.05 -12.24
C LEU A 71 10.92 -12.78 -11.02
N PRO A 72 10.61 -11.77 -10.18
CA PRO A 72 11.42 -11.48 -9.02
C PRO A 72 11.48 -12.66 -8.03
N PRO A 73 12.63 -12.92 -7.39
CA PRO A 73 12.81 -14.08 -6.52
C PRO A 73 11.90 -14.06 -5.28
N TRP A 74 11.39 -12.89 -4.90
CA TRP A 74 10.51 -12.71 -3.75
C TRP A 74 9.03 -13.00 -4.05
N GLU A 75 8.61 -13.09 -5.32
CA GLU A 75 7.19 -13.28 -5.67
C GLU A 75 6.60 -14.56 -5.06
N ARG A 76 7.28 -15.70 -5.27
CA ARG A 76 6.84 -17.00 -4.74
C ARG A 76 6.80 -17.04 -3.20
N PRO A 77 7.87 -16.72 -2.45
CA PRO A 77 7.82 -16.76 -0.99
C PRO A 77 6.81 -15.77 -0.41
N ASN A 78 6.66 -14.57 -1.00
CA ASN A 78 5.66 -13.59 -0.52
C ASN A 78 4.23 -14.06 -0.79
N MET A 79 3.98 -14.72 -1.92
CA MET A 79 2.67 -15.31 -2.22
C MET A 79 2.32 -16.41 -1.22
N LEU A 80 3.27 -17.30 -0.88
CA LEU A 80 3.08 -18.30 0.16
C LEU A 80 2.84 -17.67 1.54
N ALA A 81 3.60 -16.65 1.91
CA ALA A 81 3.41 -15.91 3.16
C ALA A 81 2.01 -15.28 3.24
N LYS A 82 1.55 -14.63 2.14
CA LYS A 82 0.19 -14.07 2.04
C LYS A 82 -0.88 -15.14 2.25
N TYR A 83 -0.78 -16.29 1.58
CA TYR A 83 -1.74 -17.37 1.76
C TYR A 83 -1.68 -17.97 3.16
N TYR A 84 -0.48 -18.14 3.74
CA TYR A 84 -0.34 -18.62 5.11
C TYR A 84 -0.99 -17.69 6.12
N VAL A 85 -0.69 -16.38 6.07
CA VAL A 85 -1.24 -15.39 7.00
C VAL A 85 -2.76 -15.33 6.91
N THR A 86 -3.32 -15.31 5.70
CA THR A 86 -4.77 -15.22 5.50
C THR A 86 -5.51 -16.50 5.90
N THR A 87 -4.97 -17.67 5.57
CA THR A 87 -5.59 -18.96 5.94
C THR A 87 -5.42 -19.26 7.42
N LYS A 88 -4.25 -19.03 8.02
CA LYS A 88 -4.01 -19.22 9.46
C LYS A 88 -4.80 -18.21 10.30
N GLY A 89 -4.87 -16.96 9.86
CA GLY A 89 -5.72 -15.95 10.50
C GLY A 89 -7.19 -16.36 10.51
N THR A 90 -7.68 -16.93 9.40
CA THR A 90 -9.04 -17.48 9.32
C THR A 90 -9.22 -18.66 10.27
N GLU A 91 -8.28 -19.59 10.33
CA GLU A 91 -8.30 -20.72 11.27
C GLU A 91 -8.40 -20.25 12.72
N LEU A 92 -7.53 -19.32 13.15
CA LEU A 92 -7.52 -18.75 14.50
C LEU A 92 -8.83 -18.03 14.82
N SER A 93 -9.40 -17.29 13.85
CA SER A 93 -10.66 -16.57 14.03
C SER A 93 -11.83 -17.49 14.36
N ARG A 94 -11.77 -18.76 13.93
CA ARG A 94 -12.81 -19.77 14.15
C ARG A 94 -12.66 -20.53 15.47
N GLN A 95 -11.56 -20.33 16.20
CA GLN A 95 -11.32 -20.96 17.50
C GLN A 95 -12.05 -20.25 18.64
N GLY A 96 -12.39 -18.97 18.48
CA GLY A 96 -13.19 -18.21 19.44
C GLY A 96 -14.70 -18.41 19.21
N PRO A 97 -15.53 -18.16 20.23
CA PRO A 97 -16.98 -18.13 20.05
C PRO A 97 -17.36 -17.05 19.00
N PRO A 98 -18.39 -17.28 18.17
CA PRO A 98 -18.81 -16.31 17.17
C PRO A 98 -19.21 -15.00 17.85
N ARG A 99 -18.55 -13.90 17.48
CA ARG A 99 -18.99 -12.55 17.86
C ARG A 99 -19.99 -12.05 16.83
N ILE A 100 -21.27 -12.03 17.20
CA ILE A 100 -22.32 -11.43 16.39
C ILE A 100 -22.12 -9.91 16.43
N ALA A 101 -21.67 -9.32 15.32
CA ALA A 101 -21.60 -7.87 15.20
C ALA A 101 -23.03 -7.29 15.16
N ALA A 102 -23.28 -6.23 15.93
CA ALA A 102 -24.55 -5.51 15.86
C ALA A 102 -24.74 -4.96 14.45
N ARG A 103 -25.87 -5.30 13.80
CA ARG A 103 -26.22 -4.77 12.48
C ARG A 103 -26.42 -3.27 12.60
N ARG A 104 -25.45 -2.49 12.10
CA ARG A 104 -25.62 -1.04 11.91
C ARG A 104 -26.38 -0.83 10.61
N ALA A 105 -27.63 -0.41 10.69
CA ALA A 105 -28.36 0.06 9.51
C ALA A 105 -27.64 1.28 8.93
N PRO A 106 -27.56 1.43 7.59
CA PRO A 106 -27.07 2.65 6.98
C PRO A 106 -27.96 3.82 7.44
N ARG A 107 -27.33 4.95 7.79
CA ARG A 107 -28.03 6.22 8.05
C ARG A 107 -28.35 6.91 6.74
#